data_AF-A0A967JVA1-F1
#
_entry.id   AF-A0A967JVA1-F1
#
_cell.length_a   1.000
_cell.length_b   1.000
_cell.length_c   1.000
_cell.angle_alpha   90.00
_cell.angle_beta   90.00
_cell.angle_gamma   90.00
#
_symmetry.space_group_name_H-M   'P 1'
#
loop_
_entity.id
_entity.type
_entity.pdbx_description
1 polymer ?
#
loop_
_entity_poly.entity_id
_entity_poly.type
_entity_poly.pdbx_seq_one_letter_code
_entity_poly.pdbx_strand_id
1 'polypeptide(L)'
;MIEDPRFYLLAVPAVLILGVSKGGFGGGLGSLAVPMVALVVSPVQAAAVLLPILCVMDVHGAWVYRWRWDPANLKILMPAAIVGLAVGTATFRYLNADTIRILIGGVAVGFTLHHWIGSRVGGRA
;
A
#
# COMPACT_ATOMS: atom_id res chain seq x y z
N MET A 1 -20.87 2.38 8.88
CA MET A 1 -19.62 1.98 8.17
C MET A 1 -19.10 3.07 7.24
N ILE A 2 -19.93 3.64 6.36
CA ILE A 2 -19.60 4.88 5.62
C ILE A 2 -20.10 6.12 6.39
N GLU A 3 -21.02 5.96 7.33
CA GLU A 3 -21.65 7.08 8.06
C GLU A 3 -20.88 7.59 9.28
N ASP A 4 -19.76 6.95 9.66
CA ASP A 4 -19.02 7.34 10.86
C ASP A 4 -18.03 8.48 10.54
N PRO A 5 -18.18 9.70 11.11
CA PRO A 5 -17.31 10.83 10.81
C PRO A 5 -15.83 10.55 11.07
N ARG A 6 -15.52 9.63 12.00
CA ARG A 6 -14.14 9.22 12.34
C ARG A 6 -13.46 8.47 11.20
N PHE A 7 -14.22 7.74 10.39
CA PHE A 7 -13.70 7.05 9.21
C PHE A 7 -13.20 8.06 8.19
N TYR A 8 -13.99 9.09 7.86
CA TYR A 8 -13.58 10.13 6.91
C TYR A 8 -12.38 10.93 7.39
N LEU A 9 -12.29 11.20 8.70
CA LEU A 9 -11.16 11.92 9.29
C LEU A 9 -9.82 11.23 9.04
N LEU A 10 -9.80 9.89 8.95
CA LEU A 10 -8.60 9.11 8.66
C LEU A 10 -8.47 8.74 7.17
N ALA A 11 -9.59 8.42 6.51
CA ALA A 11 -9.60 8.00 5.11
C ALA A 11 -9.18 9.14 4.17
N VAL A 12 -9.64 10.37 4.41
CA VAL A 12 -9.27 11.53 3.58
C VAL A 12 -7.76 11.79 3.59
N PRO A 13 -7.08 11.98 4.76
CA PRO A 13 -5.64 12.17 4.77
C PRO A 13 -4.90 10.92 4.27
N ALA A 14 -5.37 9.70 4.57
CA ALA A 14 -4.75 8.48 4.05
C ALA A 14 -4.77 8.42 2.51
N VAL A 15 -5.90 8.78 1.87
CA VAL A 15 -6.03 8.82 0.40
C VAL A 15 -5.17 9.94 -0.19
N LEU A 16 -5.07 11.11 0.46
CA LEU A 16 -4.18 12.19 0.01
C LEU A 16 -2.72 11.76 0.08
N ILE A 17 -2.29 11.13 1.17
CA ILE A 17 -0.94 10.59 1.34
C ILE A 17 -0.66 9.51 0.27
N LEU A 18 -1.62 8.63 0.00
CA LEU A 18 -1.53 7.64 -1.08
C LEU A 18 -1.33 8.31 -2.45
N GLY A 19 -2.12 9.35 -2.75
CA GLY A 19 -2.02 10.11 -3.99
C GLY A 19 -0.64 10.75 -4.17
N VAL A 20 -0.15 11.45 -3.14
CA VAL A 20 1.20 12.06 -3.13
C VAL A 20 2.29 10.99 -3.27
N SER A 21 2.13 9.84 -2.62
CA SER A 21 3.08 8.73 -2.71
C SER A 21 3.10 8.07 -4.08
N LYS A 22 1.94 7.91 -4.74
CA LYS A 22 1.85 7.37 -6.11
C LYS A 22 2.39 8.36 -7.15
N GLY A 23 2.30 9.66 -6.88
CA GLY A 23 2.92 10.71 -7.70
C GLY A 23 4.44 10.80 -7.61
N GLY A 24 5.11 9.95 -6.82
CA GLY A 24 6.57 9.92 -6.68
C GLY A 24 7.13 10.90 -5.64
N PHE A 25 6.29 11.74 -5.03
CA PHE A 25 6.70 12.74 -4.04
C PHE A 25 6.69 12.23 -2.59
N GLY A 26 6.11 11.05 -2.34
CA GLY A 26 5.82 10.60 -0.98
C GLY A 26 6.84 9.70 -0.30
N GLY A 27 8.04 9.45 -0.83
CA GLY A 27 9.18 8.86 -0.08
C GLY A 27 8.95 7.59 0.77
N GLY A 28 7.86 6.83 0.54
CA GLY A 28 7.44 5.69 1.38
C GLY A 28 6.22 5.93 2.29
N LEU A 29 5.75 7.17 2.44
CA LEU A 29 4.57 7.55 3.25
C LEU A 29 3.27 6.85 2.80
N GLY A 30 3.15 6.45 1.53
CA GLY A 30 1.99 5.71 1.04
C GLY A 30 1.76 4.36 1.74
N SER A 31 2.82 3.76 2.29
CA SER A 31 2.72 2.50 3.07
C SER A 31 1.97 2.67 4.40
N LEU A 32 1.89 3.89 4.93
CA LEU A 32 1.21 4.19 6.20
C LEU A 32 -0.31 4.28 6.05
N ALA A 33 -0.82 4.52 4.85
CA ALA A 33 -2.24 4.77 4.63
C ALA A 33 -3.12 3.56 4.97
N VAL A 34 -2.70 2.35 4.61
CA VAL A 34 -3.46 1.12 4.93
C VAL A 34 -3.51 0.85 6.44
N PRO A 35 -2.38 0.86 7.19
CA PRO A 35 -2.40 0.80 8.66
C PRO A 35 -3.26 1.88 9.31
N MET A 36 -3.19 3.14 8.85
CA MET A 36 -3.96 4.26 9.41
C MET A 36 -5.47 4.02 9.32
N VAL A 37 -5.96 3.54 8.18
CA VAL A 37 -7.40 3.28 7.99
C VAL A 37 -7.83 2.00 8.74
N ALA A 38 -6.95 0.99 8.83
CA ALA A 38 -7.20 -0.27 9.54
C ALA A 38 -7.34 -0.13 11.07
N LEU A 39 -6.99 1.03 11.64
CA LEU A 39 -7.24 1.35 13.05
C LEU A 39 -8.73 1.52 13.36
N VAL A 40 -9.54 1.95 12.38
CA VAL A 40 -10.96 2.27 12.60
C VAL A 40 -11.90 1.29 11.91
N VAL A 41 -11.46 0.66 10.82
CA VAL A 41 -12.24 -0.35 10.09
C VAL A 41 -11.44 -1.62 9.86
N SER A 42 -12.14 -2.72 9.55
CA SER A 42 -11.46 -3.96 9.19
C SER A 42 -10.54 -3.74 7.97
N PRO A 43 -9.35 -4.39 7.92
CA PRO A 43 -8.43 -4.19 6.81
C PRO A 43 -9.03 -4.57 5.44
N VAL A 44 -9.89 -5.60 5.41
CA VAL A 44 -10.57 -6.04 4.21
C VAL A 44 -11.51 -4.95 3.68
N GLN A 45 -12.23 -4.28 4.57
CA GLN A 45 -13.11 -3.18 4.18
C GLN A 45 -12.32 -1.92 3.79
N ALA A 46 -11.22 -1.62 4.49
CA ALA A 46 -10.32 -0.53 4.10
C ALA A 46 -9.81 -0.75 2.67
N ALA A 47 -9.37 -1.97 2.36
CA ALA A 47 -8.99 -2.36 1.00
C ALA A 47 -10.15 -2.21 0.03
N ALA A 48 -11.36 -2.67 0.37
CA ALA A 48 -12.53 -2.56 -0.51
C ALA A 48 -12.85 -1.12 -0.94
N VAL A 49 -12.68 -0.14 -0.05
CA VAL A 49 -12.89 1.29 -0.37
C VAL A 49 -11.72 1.88 -1.15
N LEU A 50 -10.48 1.50 -0.82
CA LEU A 50 -9.28 2.05 -1.46
C LEU A 50 -9.01 1.43 -2.83
N LEU A 51 -9.36 0.17 -3.06
CA LEU A 51 -9.05 -0.58 -4.28
C LEU A 51 -9.51 0.13 -5.57
N PRO A 52 -10.77 0.61 -5.71
CA PRO A 52 -11.20 1.32 -6.91
C PRO A 52 -10.37 2.58 -7.17
N ILE A 53 -10.07 3.33 -6.10
CA ILE A 53 -9.29 4.56 -6.17
C ILE A 53 -7.86 4.24 -6.61
N LEU A 54 -7.24 3.22 -6.02
CA LEU A 54 -5.90 2.75 -6.36
C LEU A 54 -5.82 2.28 -7.81
N CYS A 55 -6.82 1.53 -8.30
CA CYS A 55 -6.88 1.11 -9.70
C CYS A 55 -6.92 2.30 -10.66
N VAL A 56 -7.71 3.34 -10.35
CA VAL A 56 -7.76 4.55 -11.18
C VAL A 56 -6.41 5.28 -11.18
N MET A 57 -5.74 5.38 -10.02
CA MET A 57 -4.40 5.95 -9.91
C MET A 57 -3.38 5.17 -10.76
N ASP A 58 -3.45 3.85 -10.75
CA ASP A 58 -2.54 2.97 -11.50
C ASP A 58 -2.74 3.08 -13.00
N VAL A 59 -3.99 3.10 -13.46
CA VAL A 59 -4.32 3.30 -14.88
C VAL A 59 -3.84 4.67 -15.35
N HIS A 60 -4.06 5.73 -14.56
CA HIS A 60 -3.59 7.06 -14.91
C HIS A 60 -2.05 7.13 -14.95
N GLY A 61 -1.37 6.52 -13.98
CA GLY A 61 0.09 6.42 -13.98
C GLY A 61 0.63 5.68 -15.21
N ALA A 62 0.05 4.52 -15.53
CA ALA A 62 0.43 3.76 -16.72
C ALA A 62 0.18 4.56 -18.01
N TRP A 63 -0.92 5.32 -18.07
CA TRP A 63 -1.25 6.16 -19.21
C TRP A 63 -0.23 7.28 -19.43
N VAL A 64 0.11 8.01 -18.36
CA VAL A 64 1.08 9.13 -18.41
C VAL A 64 2.48 8.62 -18.78
N TYR A 65 2.89 7.46 -18.25
CA TYR A 65 4.24 6.91 -18.45
C TYR A 65 4.34 5.86 -19.56
N ARG A 66 3.30 5.65 -20.38
CA ARG A 66 3.23 4.58 -21.40
C ARG A 66 4.38 4.55 -22.42
N TRP A 67 5.06 5.69 -22.60
CA TRP A 67 6.19 5.83 -23.53
C TRP A 67 7.56 5.78 -22.86
N ARG A 68 7.62 5.73 -21.53
CA ARG A 68 8.85 5.72 -20.74
C ARG A 68 8.91 4.45 -19.90
N TRP A 69 9.10 3.32 -20.56
CA TRP A 69 9.20 2.01 -19.90
C TRP A 69 10.43 1.26 -20.39
N ASP A 70 11.03 0.48 -19.48
CA ASP A 70 12.16 -0.39 -19.79
C ASP A 70 11.67 -1.85 -19.89
N PRO A 71 11.73 -2.46 -21.09
CA PRO A 71 11.25 -3.82 -21.29
C PRO A 71 12.08 -4.87 -20.54
N ALA A 72 13.36 -4.61 -20.23
CA ALA A 72 14.19 -5.55 -19.49
C ALA A 72 13.70 -5.67 -18.04
N ASN A 73 13.49 -4.53 -17.39
CA ASN A 73 12.93 -4.47 -16.03
C ASN A 73 11.51 -5.03 -16.00
N LEU A 74 10.65 -4.68 -16.97
CA LEU A 74 9.28 -5.15 -17.00
C LEU A 74 9.18 -6.68 -17.11
N LYS A 75 10.05 -7.31 -17.90
CA LYS A 75 10.10 -8.79 -18.03
C LYS A 75 10.47 -9.51 -16.74
N ILE A 76 11.16 -8.84 -15.81
CA ILE A 76 11.54 -9.41 -14.51
C ILE A 76 10.43 -9.15 -13.48
N LEU A 77 9.95 -7.91 -13.43
CA LEU A 77 8.95 -7.45 -12.46
C LEU A 77 7.57 -8.07 -12.69
N MET A 78 7.11 -8.16 -13.94
CA MET A 78 5.77 -8.68 -14.27
C MET A 78 5.54 -10.13 -13.81
N PRO A 79 6.39 -11.12 -14.15
CA PRO A 79 6.17 -12.49 -13.70
C PRO A 79 6.27 -12.61 -12.18
N ALA A 80 7.20 -11.90 -11.53
CA ALA A 80 7.30 -11.88 -10.08
C ALA A 80 6.02 -11.31 -9.43
N ALA A 81 5.48 -10.22 -9.98
CA ALA A 81 4.24 -9.60 -9.51
C ALA A 81 3.04 -10.53 -9.70
N ILE A 82 2.92 -11.18 -10.86
CA ILE A 82 1.85 -12.14 -11.15
C ILE A 82 1.92 -13.33 -10.19
N VAL A 83 3.10 -13.91 -9.97
CA VAL A 83 3.28 -15.02 -9.03
C VAL A 83 2.92 -14.59 -7.61
N GLY A 84 3.40 -13.43 -7.16
CA GLY A 84 3.05 -12.89 -5.84
C GLY A 84 1.55 -12.66 -5.67
N LEU A 85 0.88 -12.08 -6.68
CA LEU A 85 -0.57 -11.87 -6.66
C LEU A 85 -1.34 -13.19 -6.66
N ALA A 86 -0.90 -14.18 -7.44
CA ALA A 86 -1.52 -15.50 -7.50
C ALA A 86 -1.40 -16.23 -6.15
N VAL A 87 -0.22 -16.19 -5.51
CA VAL A 87 -0.02 -16.77 -4.18
C VAL A 87 -0.85 -16.03 -3.13
N GLY A 88 -0.88 -14.70 -3.17
CA GLY A 88 -1.67 -13.87 -2.27
C GLY A 88 -3.16 -14.18 -2.36
N THR A 89 -3.71 -14.21 -3.56
CA THR A 89 -5.13 -14.51 -3.82
C THR A 89 -5.48 -15.96 -3.46
N ALA A 90 -4.63 -16.93 -3.79
CA ALA A 90 -4.84 -18.33 -3.43
C ALA A 90 -4.84 -18.58 -1.91
N THR A 91 -4.06 -17.79 -1.17
CA THR A 91 -3.95 -17.87 0.29
C THR A 91 -5.02 -17.05 1.01
N PHE A 92 -5.60 -16.04 0.34
CA PHE A 92 -6.55 -15.09 0.93
C PHE A 92 -7.77 -15.77 1.60
N ARG A 93 -8.28 -16.85 1.00
CA ARG A 93 -9.38 -17.66 1.54
C ARG A 93 -9.08 -18.34 2.88
N TYR A 94 -7.82 -18.48 3.26
CA TYR A 94 -7.41 -19.06 4.55
C TYR A 94 -7.10 -18.00 5.62
N LEU A 95 -7.21 -16.70 5.29
CA LEU A 95 -6.85 -15.61 6.18
C LEU A 95 -8.12 -14.99 6.79
N ASN A 96 -8.23 -15.04 8.12
CA ASN A 96 -9.25 -14.30 8.87
C ASN A 96 -8.87 -12.81 8.97
N ALA A 97 -9.87 -11.96 9.24
CA ALA A 97 -9.66 -10.51 9.37
C ALA A 97 -8.60 -10.14 10.42
N ASP A 98 -8.55 -10.88 11.54
CA ASP A 98 -7.55 -10.68 12.59
C ASP A 98 -6.13 -11.07 12.13
N THR A 99 -5.99 -12.16 11.38
CA THR A 99 -4.71 -12.57 10.79
C THR A 99 -4.18 -11.48 9.85
N ILE A 100 -5.05 -10.93 8.99
CA ILE A 100 -4.70 -9.84 8.08
C ILE A 100 -4.29 -8.59 8.88
N ARG A 101 -5.03 -8.27 9.96
CA ARG A 101 -4.71 -7.13 10.83
C ARG A 101 -3.34 -7.29 11.49
N ILE A 102 -3.03 -8.48 12.03
CA ILE A 102 -1.72 -8.78 12.62
C ILE A 102 -0.61 -8.69 11.57
N LEU A 103 -0.84 -9.21 10.37
CA LEU A 103 0.15 -9.20 9.30
C LEU A 103 0.48 -7.77 8.84
N ILE A 104 -0.54 -6.94 8.60
CA ILE A 104 -0.36 -5.53 8.23
C ILE A 104 0.32 -4.76 9.38
N GLY A 105 -0.10 -4.99 10.63
CA GLY A 105 0.52 -4.39 11.81
C GLY A 105 1.99 -4.79 11.95
N GLY A 106 2.31 -6.06 11.74
CA GLY A 106 3.68 -6.58 11.76
C GLY A 106 4.56 -5.97 10.67
N VAL A 107 4.04 -5.83 9.44
CA VAL A 107 4.75 -5.14 8.35
C VAL A 107 4.97 -3.67 8.69
N ALA A 108 3.96 -2.98 9.25
CA ALA A 108 4.08 -1.58 9.67
C ALA A 108 5.16 -1.40 10.74
N VAL A 109 5.12 -2.20 11.82
CA VAL A 109 6.13 -2.16 12.89
C VAL A 109 7.51 -2.54 12.36
N GLY A 110 7.60 -3.57 11.52
CA GLY A 110 8.85 -4.00 10.91
C GLY A 110 9.46 -2.92 10.02
N PHE A 111 8.63 -2.25 9.21
CA PHE A 111 9.08 -1.12 8.38
C PHE A 111 9.54 0.07 9.22
N THR A 112 8.79 0.44 10.26
CA THR A 112 9.17 1.51 11.20
C THR A 112 10.49 1.18 11.90
N LEU A 113 10.66 -0.06 12.36
CA LEU A 113 11.88 -0.51 13.03
C LEU A 113 13.08 -0.53 12.07
N HIS A 114 12.90 -1.07 10.86
CA HIS A 114 13.93 -1.05 9.82
C HIS A 114 14.32 0.37 9.43
N HIS A 115 13.35 1.28 9.28
CA HIS A 115 13.62 2.68 8.98
C HIS A 115 14.37 3.37 10.12
N TRP A 116 13.97 3.12 11.38
CA TRP A 116 14.64 3.68 12.55
C TRP A 116 16.08 3.17 12.71
N ILE A 117 16.32 1.88 12.52
CA ILE A 117 17.67 1.28 12.59
C ILE A 117 18.52 1.72 11.38
N GLY A 118 17.95 1.70 10.17
CA GLY A 118 18.61 2.15 8.94
C GLY A 118 18.97 3.64 8.95
N SER A 119 18.13 4.48 9.56
CA SER A 119 18.43 5.91 9.76
C SER A 119 19.64 6.16 10.67
N ARG A 120 20.02 5.20 11.52
CA ARG A 120 21.26 5.26 12.31
C ARG A 120 22.50 4.84 11.54
N VAL A 121 22.35 4.13 10.41
CA VAL A 121 23.48 3.67 9.57
C VAL A 121 23.77 4.64 8.41
N GLY A 122 22.80 5.47 8.01
CA GLY A 122 22.94 6.49 6.95
C GLY A 122 23.57 7.83 7.37
N GLY A 123 24.16 7.94 8.56
CA GLY A 123 24.75 9.19 9.07
C GLY A 123 26.15 9.55 8.53
N ARG A 124 26.54 9.05 7.35
CA ARG A 124 27.79 9.44 6.67
C ARG A 124 27.68 9.32 5.15
N ALA A 125 27.26 10.40 4.50
CA ALA A 125 27.74 10.81 3.18
C ALA A 125 27.52 12.31 3.04
#